data_AF-A0A182QEE1-F1
#
_entry.id   AF-A0A182QEE1-F1
#
_cell.length_a   1.000
_cell.length_b   1.000
_cell.length_c   1.000
_cell.angle_alpha   90.00
_cell.angle_beta   90.00
_cell.angle_gamma   90.00
#
_symmetry.space_group_name_H-M   'P 1'
#
loop_
_entity.id
_entity.type
_entity.pdbx_description
1 polymer ?
#
loop_
_entity_poly.entity_id
_entity_poly.type
_entity_poly.pdbx_seq_one_letter_code
_entity_poly.pdbx_strand_id
1 'polypeptide(L)'
;MANLAKLFQRLSLASVAKDVRYTAVRPISLESLERFLNKPKPGTGKSYRRIVHYPEEYTIEPLRVTNLAGRDPETGRLVAKGIGGGIKHKYHWIKWVRDGPSEGEPQIEKVIQVLDDGCRTAKVALVAVGNEMKYILATENMKAGDLIKTSRFIPRIPVRANEGDAYPLGALQVGTLIHCLEKYPGQPCHLIHSAGSYGTILRKFGDLVVVQLPSKQEFAFQQTCMATVGRVSNIAHSKTPIGSAQKNRELGNRPRSGLWHRKDGRHGRKVRRLPPMRVIAPPAEKATPPLKLTLKL
;
A
#
# COMPACT_ATOMS: atom_id res chain seq x y z
N MET A 1 95.36 5.77 -18.84
CA MET A 1 95.60 7.23 -18.94
C MET A 1 94.26 7.92 -19.09
N ALA A 2 93.54 8.07 -17.98
CA ALA A 2 93.33 9.38 -17.34
C ALA A 2 92.06 10.05 -17.89
N ASN A 3 90.89 9.81 -17.27
CA ASN A 3 90.39 10.61 -16.15
C ASN A 3 90.37 12.15 -16.35
N LEU A 4 90.29 12.62 -17.60
CA LEU A 4 90.00 14.04 -17.90
C LEU A 4 88.73 14.28 -18.75
N ALA A 5 88.14 13.24 -19.35
CA ALA A 5 86.87 13.34 -20.10
C ALA A 5 85.62 13.37 -19.20
N LYS A 6 85.78 13.24 -17.88
CA LYS A 6 84.69 13.19 -16.89
C LYS A 6 84.35 14.53 -16.24
N LEU A 7 85.02 15.63 -16.56
CA LEU A 7 84.90 16.88 -15.77
C LEU A 7 84.18 18.07 -16.44
N PHE A 8 83.84 18.05 -17.74
CA PHE A 8 83.29 19.25 -18.40
C PHE A 8 82.08 19.10 -19.35
N GLN A 9 81.39 17.96 -19.39
CA GLN A 9 80.11 17.86 -20.14
C GLN A 9 78.85 17.92 -19.28
N ARG A 10 79.00 18.11 -17.96
CA ARG A 10 77.90 18.58 -17.10
C ARG A 10 77.78 20.10 -17.20
N LEU A 11 77.26 20.64 -18.28
CA LEU A 11 76.65 21.98 -18.30
C LEU A 11 75.61 22.04 -19.41
N SER A 12 74.39 21.58 -19.12
CA SER A 12 73.20 22.10 -19.80
C SER A 12 72.23 22.63 -18.74
N LEU A 13 71.89 23.91 -18.89
CA LEU A 13 70.88 24.60 -18.10
C LEU A 13 69.51 24.10 -18.57
N ALA A 14 68.91 23.15 -17.85
CA ALA A 14 67.50 22.82 -17.99
C ALA A 14 66.72 23.50 -16.87
N SER A 15 65.87 24.45 -17.27
CA SER A 15 65.01 25.26 -16.41
C SER A 15 64.21 24.39 -15.44
N VAL A 16 64.18 24.79 -14.16
CA VAL A 16 63.27 24.24 -13.14
C VAL A 16 61.83 24.45 -13.62
N ALA A 17 61.24 23.41 -14.22
CA ALA A 17 59.83 23.38 -14.52
C ALA A 17 59.10 23.30 -13.17
N LYS A 18 58.25 24.30 -12.91
CA LYS A 18 57.41 24.42 -11.72
C LYS A 18 56.72 23.08 -11.43
N ASP A 19 56.95 22.53 -10.24
CA ASP A 19 56.14 21.47 -9.65
C ASP A 19 54.70 21.97 -9.45
N VAL A 20 53.92 21.98 -10.53
CA VAL A 20 52.46 22.06 -10.44
C VAL A 20 52.01 20.63 -10.14
N ARG A 21 51.78 20.34 -8.87
CA ARG A 21 51.02 19.16 -8.46
C ARG A 21 49.60 19.30 -9.02
N TYR A 22 49.38 18.78 -10.22
CA TYR A 22 48.03 18.47 -10.66
C TYR A 22 47.52 17.37 -9.74
N THR A 23 46.72 17.76 -8.75
CA THR A 23 45.80 16.82 -8.11
C THR A 23 44.85 16.40 -9.21
N ALA A 24 45.10 15.23 -9.80
CA ALA A 24 44.16 14.60 -10.70
C ALA A 24 42.90 14.33 -9.87
N VAL A 25 41.93 15.25 -9.97
CA VAL A 25 40.57 15.00 -9.50
C VAL A 25 40.10 13.83 -10.34
N ARG A 26 40.06 12.63 -9.74
CA ARG A 26 39.51 11.46 -10.40
C ARG A 26 38.13 11.86 -10.94
N PRO A 27 37.81 11.62 -12.22
CA PRO A 27 36.45 11.79 -12.67
C PRO A 27 35.59 10.90 -11.78
N ILE A 28 34.63 11.51 -11.08
CA ILE A 28 33.66 10.81 -10.26
C ILE A 28 32.99 9.80 -11.21
N SER A 29 33.28 8.51 -11.03
CA SER A 29 32.68 7.48 -11.89
C SER A 29 31.17 7.54 -11.72
N LEU A 30 30.41 7.36 -12.80
CA LEU A 30 28.94 7.33 -12.71
C LEU A 30 28.45 6.30 -11.68
N GLU A 31 29.16 5.17 -11.55
CA GLU A 31 28.93 4.15 -10.52
C GLU A 31 29.09 4.68 -9.07
N SER A 32 30.01 5.63 -8.83
CA SER A 32 30.17 6.28 -7.52
C SER A 32 29.04 7.26 -7.23
N LEU A 33 28.46 7.90 -8.26
CA LEU A 33 27.25 8.73 -8.16
C LEU A 33 25.97 7.90 -7.94
N GLU A 34 25.90 6.69 -8.50
CA GLU A 34 24.76 5.77 -8.32
C GLU A 34 24.56 5.38 -6.85
N ARG A 35 25.65 5.13 -6.11
CA ARG A 35 25.60 4.90 -4.65
C ARG A 35 24.97 6.07 -3.89
N PHE A 36 25.12 7.30 -4.39
CA PHE A 36 24.50 8.50 -3.81
C PHE A 36 23.14 8.85 -4.40
N LEU A 37 22.59 8.14 -5.40
CA LEU A 37 21.35 8.53 -6.08
C LEU A 37 20.24 7.48 -6.09
N ASN A 38 20.28 6.54 -5.14
CA ASN A 38 19.14 5.66 -4.87
C ASN A 38 18.00 6.48 -4.23
N LYS A 39 17.15 7.09 -5.05
CA LYS A 39 15.84 7.56 -4.63
C LYS A 39 14.88 6.37 -4.72
N PRO A 40 14.26 5.93 -3.61
CA PRO A 40 13.26 4.89 -3.71
C PRO A 40 12.14 5.37 -4.62
N LYS A 41 11.81 4.55 -5.62
CA LYS A 41 10.72 4.87 -6.55
C LYS A 41 9.40 4.74 -5.78
N PRO A 42 8.47 5.70 -5.93
CA PRO A 42 7.13 5.52 -5.40
C PRO A 42 6.53 4.28 -6.08
N GLY A 43 6.14 3.30 -5.28
CA GLY A 43 5.72 1.99 -5.74
C GLY A 43 4.73 1.34 -4.78
N THR A 44 4.30 0.13 -5.14
CA THR A 44 3.26 -0.61 -4.44
C THR A 44 3.68 -0.94 -3.00
N GLY A 45 2.91 -0.51 -2.01
CA GLY A 45 3.03 -0.97 -0.62
C GLY A 45 3.69 -0.02 0.39
N LYS A 46 4.43 1.02 -0.04
CA LYS A 46 5.00 2.04 0.89
C LYS A 46 4.20 3.35 0.82
N SER A 47 3.57 3.73 1.94
CA SER A 47 2.91 5.03 2.10
C SER A 47 3.91 6.06 2.63
N TYR A 48 4.22 7.08 1.84
CA TYR A 48 5.10 8.19 2.26
C TYR A 48 4.35 9.31 3.01
N ARG A 49 3.07 9.10 3.35
CA ARG A 49 2.28 10.09 4.09
C ARG A 49 2.60 10.02 5.57
N ARG A 50 2.59 8.81 6.13
CA ARG A 50 2.70 8.55 7.56
C ARG A 50 3.26 7.16 7.83
N ILE A 51 3.97 7.01 8.94
CA ILE A 51 4.34 5.73 9.53
C ILE A 51 3.49 5.52 10.76
N VAL A 52 2.95 4.32 10.88
CA VAL A 52 2.25 3.84 12.07
C VAL A 52 3.24 3.02 12.88
N HIS A 53 3.38 3.34 14.15
CA HIS A 53 4.20 2.55 15.08
C HIS A 53 3.33 1.41 15.61
N TYR A 54 3.54 0.21 15.07
CA TYR A 54 2.81 -0.98 15.50
C TYR A 54 3.53 -1.61 16.70
N PRO A 55 2.83 -1.85 17.82
CA PRO A 55 3.35 -2.69 18.89
C PRO A 55 3.45 -4.16 18.43
N GLU A 56 4.12 -4.99 19.22
CA GLU A 56 4.29 -6.43 18.94
C GLU A 56 2.94 -7.15 18.93
N GLU A 57 2.09 -6.82 19.90
CA GLU A 57 0.75 -7.39 20.03
C GLU A 57 -0.34 -6.44 19.52
N TYR A 58 -1.46 -7.01 19.08
CA TYR A 58 -2.60 -6.22 18.62
C TYR A 58 -3.26 -5.47 19.77
N THR A 59 -3.52 -4.17 19.58
CA THR A 59 -4.17 -3.33 20.58
C THR A 59 -5.30 -2.51 19.97
N ILE A 60 -6.35 -2.29 20.75
CA ILE A 60 -7.50 -1.42 20.40
C ILE A 60 -7.17 0.05 20.67
N GLU A 61 -6.14 0.33 21.47
CA GLU A 61 -5.72 1.70 21.72
C GLU A 61 -5.26 2.37 20.42
N PRO A 62 -5.66 3.63 20.18
CA PRO A 62 -5.26 4.32 18.97
C PRO A 62 -3.74 4.48 18.90
N LEU A 63 -3.15 3.95 17.84
CA LEU A 63 -1.71 3.94 17.63
C LEU A 63 -1.15 5.32 17.32
N ARG A 64 0.11 5.51 17.72
CA ARG A 64 0.87 6.72 17.42
C ARG A 64 1.33 6.71 15.96
N VAL A 65 1.25 7.87 15.33
CA VAL A 65 1.58 8.07 13.93
C VAL A 65 2.60 9.18 13.79
N THR A 66 3.63 8.95 12.97
CA THR A 66 4.58 9.99 12.58
C THR A 66 4.34 10.38 11.12
N ASN A 67 4.08 11.67 10.88
CA ASN A 67 3.90 12.20 9.53
C ASN A 67 5.27 12.38 8.84
N LEU A 68 5.42 11.80 7.64
CA LEU A 68 6.68 11.83 6.88
C LEU A 68 6.78 13.00 5.89
N ALA A 69 5.65 13.67 5.59
CA ALA A 69 5.57 14.75 4.61
C ALA A 69 6.12 14.38 3.22
N GLY A 70 5.91 13.13 2.78
CA GLY A 70 6.33 12.66 1.47
C GLY A 70 7.80 12.24 1.37
N ARG A 71 8.51 12.21 2.50
CA ARG A 71 9.91 11.76 2.57
C ARG A 71 9.98 10.25 2.84
N ASP A 72 11.04 9.64 2.36
CA ASP A 72 11.40 8.27 2.68
C ASP A 72 12.00 8.19 4.09
N PRO A 73 11.59 7.23 4.94
CA PRO A 73 12.10 7.13 6.31
C PRO A 73 13.57 6.71 6.40
N GLU A 74 14.04 5.86 5.48
CA GLU A 74 15.40 5.35 5.50
C GLU A 74 16.38 6.39 4.95
N THR A 75 16.06 6.99 3.80
CA THR A 75 16.98 7.94 3.12
C THR A 75 16.72 9.41 3.46
N GLY A 76 15.57 9.76 4.05
CA GLY A 76 15.16 11.15 4.33
C GLY A 76 14.79 11.98 3.09
N ARG A 77 14.86 11.39 1.90
CA ARG A 77 14.67 12.07 0.61
C ARG A 77 13.21 12.25 0.27
N LEU A 78 12.88 13.35 -0.41
CA LEU A 78 11.51 13.60 -0.88
C LEU A 78 11.16 12.69 -2.07
N VAL A 79 10.19 11.78 -1.87
CA VAL A 79 9.68 10.85 -2.87
C VAL A 79 8.35 11.34 -3.43
N ALA A 80 7.40 11.69 -2.55
CA ALA A 80 6.07 12.13 -2.92
C ALA A 80 5.91 13.63 -2.63
N LYS A 81 5.82 14.45 -3.68
CA LYS A 81 5.57 15.90 -3.55
C LYS A 81 4.12 16.17 -3.17
N GLY A 82 3.86 17.31 -2.51
CA GLY A 82 2.50 17.77 -2.20
C GLY A 82 1.91 17.20 -0.91
N ILE A 83 2.69 16.43 -0.13
CA ILE A 83 2.29 15.91 1.18
C ILE A 83 3.03 16.69 2.27
N GLY A 84 2.36 17.06 3.35
CA GLY A 84 3.00 17.63 4.53
C GLY A 84 2.10 18.54 5.36
N GLY A 85 2.45 18.71 6.63
CA GLY A 85 1.59 19.36 7.61
C GLY A 85 0.40 18.47 7.98
N GLY A 86 -0.74 19.09 8.22
CA GLY A 86 -1.99 18.43 8.58
C GLY A 86 -2.14 18.20 10.08
N ILE A 87 -3.37 17.90 10.48
CA ILE A 87 -3.72 17.59 11.86
C ILE A 87 -3.09 16.25 12.25
N LYS A 88 -2.64 16.12 13.50
CA LYS A 88 -2.16 14.84 14.02
C LYS A 88 -3.35 13.91 14.19
N HIS A 89 -3.33 12.79 13.48
CA HIS A 89 -4.35 11.74 13.59
C HIS A 89 -3.80 10.58 14.40
N LYS A 90 -4.65 9.99 15.25
CA LYS A 90 -4.40 8.68 15.84
C LYS A 90 -4.83 7.61 14.84
N TYR A 91 -4.15 6.47 14.82
CA TYR A 91 -4.44 5.38 13.88
C TYR A 91 -5.13 4.23 14.58
N HIS A 92 -6.34 3.90 14.15
CA HIS A 92 -7.01 2.67 14.57
C HIS A 92 -6.43 1.48 13.80
N TRP A 93 -5.90 0.49 14.53
CA TRP A 93 -5.33 -0.72 13.95
C TRP A 93 -6.44 -1.63 13.42
N ILE A 94 -6.68 -1.59 12.11
CA ILE A 94 -7.67 -2.45 11.47
C ILE A 94 -7.11 -3.87 11.31
N LYS A 95 -7.90 -4.87 11.71
CA LYS A 95 -7.72 -6.25 11.29
C LYS A 95 -8.24 -6.38 9.86
N TRP A 96 -7.31 -6.46 8.90
CA TRP A 96 -7.62 -6.58 7.48
C TRP A 96 -7.99 -7.99 7.04
N VAL A 97 -7.72 -8.99 7.89
CA VAL A 97 -8.13 -10.38 7.69
C VAL A 97 -9.39 -10.60 8.52
N ARG A 98 -10.41 -11.21 7.90
CA ARG A 98 -11.63 -11.64 8.60
C ARG A 98 -11.44 -13.10 9.00
N ASP A 99 -10.94 -13.28 10.23
CA ASP A 99 -10.74 -14.60 10.81
C ASP A 99 -12.11 -15.24 11.09
N GLY A 100 -12.34 -16.43 10.55
CA GLY A 100 -13.57 -17.20 10.74
C GLY A 100 -13.32 -18.70 10.55
N PRO A 101 -14.19 -19.56 11.10
CA PRO A 101 -14.01 -21.00 11.08
C PRO A 101 -14.09 -21.54 9.64
N SER A 102 -13.22 -22.50 9.33
CA SER A 102 -13.21 -23.24 8.05
C SER A 102 -14.30 -24.30 8.00
N GLU A 103 -14.67 -24.86 9.15
CA GLU A 103 -15.69 -25.89 9.32
C GLU A 103 -16.59 -25.52 10.51
N GLY A 104 -17.89 -25.83 10.42
CA GLY A 104 -18.86 -25.58 11.49
C GLY A 104 -19.66 -24.28 11.34
N GLU A 105 -20.24 -23.85 12.46
CA GLU A 105 -21.11 -22.67 12.51
C GLU A 105 -20.32 -21.37 12.26
N PRO A 106 -20.91 -20.36 11.59
CA PRO A 106 -20.26 -19.09 11.37
C PRO A 106 -19.98 -18.39 12.71
N GLN A 107 -18.81 -17.76 12.81
CA GLN A 107 -18.45 -16.93 13.96
C GLN A 107 -19.32 -15.68 13.97
N ILE A 108 -20.06 -15.49 15.06
CA ILE A 108 -20.92 -14.32 15.26
C ILE A 108 -20.12 -13.25 16.00
N GLU A 109 -20.14 -12.04 15.47
CA GLU A 109 -19.48 -10.89 16.05
C GLU A 109 -20.50 -9.77 16.29
N LYS A 110 -20.38 -9.05 17.41
CA LYS A 110 -21.29 -7.95 17.75
C LYS A 110 -20.62 -6.61 17.51
N VAL A 111 -21.27 -5.74 16.75
CA VAL A 111 -20.82 -4.37 16.54
C VAL A 111 -21.06 -3.56 17.80
N ILE A 112 -20.00 -3.00 18.38
CA ILE A 112 -20.08 -2.16 19.57
C ILE A 112 -20.35 -0.71 19.18
N GLN A 113 -19.54 -0.17 18.28
CA GLN A 113 -19.62 1.23 17.86
C GLN A 113 -19.03 1.43 16.47
N VAL A 114 -19.51 2.46 15.77
CA VAL A 114 -18.97 2.91 14.48
C VAL A 114 -18.36 4.29 14.66
N LEU A 115 -17.10 4.42 14.31
CA LEU A 115 -16.26 5.61 14.53
C LEU A 115 -15.83 6.22 13.19
N ASP A 116 -15.71 7.54 13.16
CA ASP A 116 -15.03 8.24 12.08
C ASP A 116 -13.51 8.18 12.30
N ASP A 117 -12.75 7.93 11.23
CA ASP A 117 -11.30 7.81 11.30
C ASP A 117 -10.59 8.87 10.46
N GLY A 118 -9.54 9.48 11.00
CA GLY A 118 -8.74 10.50 10.30
C GLY A 118 -7.63 9.94 9.41
N CYS A 119 -7.40 8.63 9.42
CA CYS A 119 -6.33 8.00 8.64
C CYS A 119 -6.80 7.46 7.28
N ARG A 120 -8.09 7.21 7.12
CA ARG A 120 -8.74 6.69 5.91
C ARG A 120 -10.05 7.44 5.63
N THR A 121 -10.66 7.16 4.48
CA THR A 121 -11.92 7.83 4.10
C THR A 121 -13.15 7.09 4.65
N ALA A 122 -13.06 5.77 4.81
CA ALA A 122 -14.13 4.93 5.35
C ALA A 122 -14.23 5.05 6.88
N LYS A 123 -15.42 4.77 7.44
CA LYS A 123 -15.61 4.62 8.87
C LYS A 123 -15.09 3.27 9.35
N VAL A 124 -14.79 3.18 10.64
CA VAL A 124 -14.26 1.98 11.29
C VAL A 124 -15.27 1.51 12.33
N ALA A 125 -15.55 0.21 12.36
CA ALA A 125 -16.39 -0.39 13.39
C ALA A 125 -15.51 -1.12 14.42
N LEU A 126 -15.79 -0.90 15.70
CA LEU A 126 -15.28 -1.73 16.78
C LEU A 126 -16.25 -2.91 16.96
N VAL A 127 -15.71 -4.11 16.89
CA VAL A 127 -16.49 -5.34 16.94
C VAL A 127 -15.92 -6.25 18.02
N ALA A 128 -16.81 -6.87 18.80
CA ALA A 128 -16.46 -7.87 19.80
C ALA A 128 -16.74 -9.29 19.29
N VAL A 129 -15.83 -10.20 19.59
CA VAL A 129 -15.97 -11.64 19.41
C VAL A 129 -15.53 -12.34 20.68
N GLY A 130 -16.46 -12.96 21.41
CA GLY A 130 -16.14 -13.58 22.70
C GLY A 130 -15.47 -12.58 23.64
N ASN A 131 -14.20 -12.80 23.95
CA ASN A 131 -13.41 -11.95 24.84
C ASN A 131 -12.50 -10.94 24.10
N GLU A 132 -12.45 -10.99 22.78
CA GLU A 132 -11.58 -10.14 21.97
C GLU A 132 -12.37 -9.02 21.29
N MET A 133 -11.77 -7.84 21.17
CA MET A 133 -12.30 -6.76 20.34
C MET A 133 -11.33 -6.39 19.23
N LYS A 134 -11.88 -6.13 18.03
CA LYS A 134 -11.11 -5.77 16.85
C LYS A 134 -11.75 -4.64 16.07
N TYR A 135 -10.93 -3.83 15.40
CA TYR A 135 -11.40 -2.85 14.46
C TYR A 135 -11.49 -3.46 13.07
N ILE A 136 -12.62 -3.23 12.42
CA ILE A 136 -12.87 -3.60 11.04
C ILE A 136 -13.37 -2.39 10.27
N LEU A 137 -13.41 -2.51 8.95
CA LEU A 137 -13.97 -1.48 8.11
C LEU A 137 -15.51 -1.57 8.16
N ALA A 138 -16.18 -0.45 8.41
CA ALA A 138 -17.62 -0.43 8.55
C ALA A 138 -18.32 -0.45 7.17
N THR A 139 -19.42 -1.19 7.07
CA THR A 139 -20.33 -1.13 5.93
C THR A 139 -21.25 0.08 5.98
N GLU A 140 -21.99 0.32 4.90
CA GLU A 140 -22.87 1.48 4.71
C GLU A 140 -23.92 1.62 5.82
N ASN A 141 -24.65 0.54 6.10
CA ASN A 141 -25.78 0.56 7.05
C ASN A 141 -25.44 -0.04 8.43
N MET A 142 -24.16 -0.27 8.72
CA MET A 142 -23.73 -0.85 10.00
C MET A 142 -24.05 0.06 11.19
N LYS A 143 -24.71 -0.49 12.21
CA LYS A 143 -25.07 0.20 13.44
C LYS A 143 -24.53 -0.52 14.67
N ALA A 144 -24.45 0.21 15.78
CA ALA A 144 -24.14 -0.38 17.07
C ALA A 144 -25.24 -1.37 17.47
N GLY A 145 -24.85 -2.57 17.90
CA GLY A 145 -25.76 -3.66 18.26
C GLY A 145 -25.96 -4.72 17.18
N ASP A 146 -25.57 -4.45 15.94
CA ASP A 146 -25.71 -5.41 14.84
C ASP A 146 -24.86 -6.66 15.06
N LEU A 147 -25.38 -7.81 14.61
CA LEU A 147 -24.67 -9.09 14.62
C LEU A 147 -24.21 -9.40 13.20
N ILE A 148 -22.89 -9.55 13.03
CA ILE A 148 -22.27 -9.91 11.75
C ILE A 148 -21.71 -11.33 11.83
N LYS A 149 -21.70 -12.02 10.70
CA LYS A 149 -21.23 -13.40 10.59
C LYS A 149 -19.96 -13.48 9.76
N THR A 150 -19.02 -14.29 10.22
CA THR A 150 -17.79 -14.60 9.49
C THR A 150 -17.66 -16.11 9.34
N SER A 151 -17.43 -16.60 8.12
CA SER A 151 -17.13 -18.01 7.87
C SER A 151 -16.19 -18.14 6.68
N ARG A 152 -15.34 -19.17 6.68
CA ARG A 152 -14.46 -19.52 5.55
C ARG A 152 -14.95 -20.75 4.78
N PHE A 153 -16.09 -21.32 5.17
CA PHE A 153 -16.68 -22.49 4.54
C PHE A 153 -17.34 -22.13 3.20
N ILE A 154 -17.16 -23.00 2.19
CA ILE A 154 -17.82 -22.88 0.89
C ILE A 154 -18.93 -23.94 0.82
N PRO A 155 -20.19 -23.58 1.08
CA PRO A 155 -21.31 -24.51 0.95
C PRO A 155 -21.62 -24.81 -0.52
N ARG A 156 -22.25 -25.97 -0.76
CA ARG A 156 -22.75 -26.36 -2.08
C ARG A 156 -23.83 -25.42 -2.60
N ILE A 157 -24.67 -24.90 -1.70
CA ILE A 157 -25.72 -23.92 -2.02
C ILE A 157 -25.22 -22.53 -1.58
N PRO A 158 -25.29 -21.51 -2.44
CA PRO A 158 -24.87 -20.16 -2.08
C PRO A 158 -25.60 -19.60 -0.86
N VAL A 159 -24.87 -18.88 0.00
CA VAL A 159 -25.40 -18.28 1.23
C VAL A 159 -26.11 -16.97 0.88
N ARG A 160 -27.29 -16.76 1.48
CA ARG A 160 -27.93 -15.45 1.54
C ARG A 160 -27.28 -14.62 2.65
N ALA A 161 -26.19 -13.94 2.31
CA ALA A 161 -25.45 -13.11 3.23
C ALA A 161 -26.12 -11.74 3.44
N ASN A 162 -26.03 -11.23 4.67
CA ASN A 162 -26.45 -9.87 5.00
C ASN A 162 -25.27 -8.90 4.86
N GLU A 163 -25.56 -7.60 4.87
CA GLU A 163 -24.53 -6.57 4.86
C GLU A 163 -23.64 -6.66 6.11
N GLY A 164 -22.32 -6.61 5.94
CA GLY A 164 -21.35 -6.74 7.02
C GLY A 164 -20.85 -8.17 7.26
N ASP A 165 -21.55 -9.18 6.71
CA ASP A 165 -21.08 -10.56 6.77
C ASP A 165 -19.87 -10.77 5.87
N ALA A 166 -18.99 -11.69 6.26
CA ALA A 166 -17.77 -12.04 5.53
C ALA A 166 -17.73 -13.53 5.19
N TYR A 167 -17.59 -13.82 3.89
CA TYR A 167 -17.60 -15.17 3.33
C TYR A 167 -16.58 -15.30 2.18
N PRO A 168 -16.19 -16.52 1.78
CA PRO A 168 -15.43 -16.72 0.56
C PRO A 168 -16.26 -16.37 -0.67
N LEU A 169 -15.62 -15.92 -1.74
CA LEU A 169 -16.29 -15.60 -3.02
C LEU A 169 -17.11 -16.77 -3.58
N GLY A 170 -16.66 -18.00 -3.38
CA GLY A 170 -17.36 -19.21 -3.80
C GLY A 170 -18.70 -19.41 -3.09
N ALA A 171 -18.84 -18.94 -1.85
CA ALA A 171 -20.05 -19.08 -1.05
C ALA A 171 -21.14 -18.06 -1.42
N LEU A 172 -20.78 -16.91 -2.01
CA LEU A 172 -21.70 -15.80 -2.26
C LEU A 172 -22.46 -15.94 -3.58
N GLN A 173 -23.71 -15.45 -3.64
CA GLN A 173 -24.50 -15.48 -4.86
C GLN A 173 -23.92 -14.53 -5.94
N VAL A 174 -24.10 -14.88 -7.22
CA VAL A 174 -23.80 -13.98 -8.34
C VAL A 174 -24.65 -12.71 -8.24
N GLY A 175 -24.06 -11.55 -8.51
CA GLY A 175 -24.71 -10.23 -8.39
C GLY A 175 -24.58 -9.59 -7.00
N THR A 176 -23.98 -10.28 -6.02
CA THR A 176 -23.73 -9.70 -4.69
C THR A 176 -22.72 -8.56 -4.75
N LEU A 177 -23.00 -7.51 -3.97
CA LEU A 177 -22.09 -6.39 -3.75
C LEU A 177 -21.10 -6.78 -2.66
N ILE A 178 -19.81 -6.55 -2.92
CA ILE A 178 -18.73 -6.91 -2.00
C ILE A 178 -17.71 -5.78 -1.84
N HIS A 179 -16.99 -5.79 -0.73
CA HIS A 179 -15.86 -4.92 -0.46
C HIS A 179 -14.82 -5.66 0.40
N CYS A 180 -13.68 -5.02 0.69
CA CYS A 180 -12.56 -5.64 1.43
C CYS A 180 -12.15 -7.00 0.84
N LEU A 181 -11.91 -7.03 -0.47
CA LEU A 181 -11.56 -8.24 -1.18
C LEU A 181 -10.06 -8.59 -1.00
N GLU A 182 -9.80 -9.84 -0.65
CA GLU A 182 -8.47 -10.44 -0.65
C GLU A 182 -7.92 -10.59 -2.07
N LYS A 183 -6.64 -10.27 -2.25
CA LYS A 183 -5.96 -10.53 -3.52
C LYS A 183 -5.69 -12.02 -3.71
N TYR A 184 -5.34 -12.69 -2.63
CA TYR A 184 -5.02 -14.11 -2.54
C TYR A 184 -5.62 -14.67 -1.25
N PRO A 185 -6.02 -15.95 -1.21
CA PRO A 185 -6.65 -16.51 -0.03
C PRO A 185 -5.75 -16.38 1.21
N GLY A 186 -6.31 -15.85 2.30
CA GLY A 186 -5.61 -15.69 3.58
C GLY A 186 -4.61 -14.52 3.63
N GLN A 187 -4.49 -13.72 2.57
CA GLN A 187 -3.81 -12.44 2.65
C GLN A 187 -4.74 -11.36 3.21
N PRO A 188 -4.20 -10.30 3.84
CA PRO A 188 -5.02 -9.16 4.23
C PRO A 188 -5.76 -8.58 3.03
N CYS A 189 -7.00 -8.13 3.25
CA CYS A 189 -7.75 -7.51 2.17
C CYS A 189 -6.99 -6.31 1.59
N HIS A 190 -6.93 -6.27 0.26
CA HIS A 190 -6.11 -5.30 -0.46
C HIS A 190 -6.98 -4.41 -1.35
N LEU A 191 -8.09 -4.95 -1.86
CA LEU A 191 -8.93 -4.32 -2.85
C LEU A 191 -10.24 -3.82 -2.22
N ILE A 192 -10.77 -2.72 -2.76
CA ILE A 192 -12.12 -2.20 -2.44
C ILE A 192 -12.28 -1.84 -0.94
N HIS A 193 -11.41 -0.98 -0.42
CA HIS A 193 -11.47 -0.49 0.98
C HIS A 193 -11.78 1.01 1.10
N SER A 194 -11.98 1.71 -0.02
CA SER A 194 -12.27 3.15 -0.02
C SER A 194 -13.73 3.46 0.31
N ALA A 195 -13.99 4.60 0.94
CA ALA A 195 -15.34 5.09 1.25
C ALA A 195 -16.30 4.98 0.05
N GLY A 196 -17.48 4.39 0.26
CA GLY A 196 -18.50 4.23 -0.78
C GLY A 196 -18.12 3.34 -1.97
N SER A 197 -17.01 2.61 -1.92
CA SER A 197 -16.63 1.67 -2.97
C SER A 197 -17.25 0.29 -2.77
N TYR A 198 -17.49 -0.42 -3.86
CA TYR A 198 -17.97 -1.79 -3.90
C TYR A 198 -17.50 -2.45 -5.20
N GLY A 199 -17.43 -3.77 -5.21
CA GLY A 199 -17.32 -4.61 -6.39
C GLY A 199 -18.57 -5.48 -6.52
N THR A 200 -18.75 -6.08 -7.69
CA THR A 200 -19.89 -6.96 -7.96
C THR A 200 -19.40 -8.30 -8.49
N ILE A 201 -19.96 -9.40 -7.97
CA ILE A 201 -19.68 -10.74 -8.50
C ILE A 201 -20.46 -10.92 -9.80
N LEU A 202 -19.75 -11.15 -10.92
CA LEU A 202 -20.38 -11.29 -12.24
C LEU A 202 -20.72 -12.72 -12.60
N ARG A 203 -19.76 -13.64 -12.41
CA ARG A 203 -19.90 -15.05 -12.78
C ARG A 203 -18.88 -15.91 -12.04
N LYS A 204 -19.16 -17.21 -11.95
CA LYS A 204 -18.27 -18.22 -11.40
C LYS A 204 -17.96 -19.24 -12.50
N PHE A 205 -16.70 -19.65 -12.63
CA PHE A 205 -16.28 -20.66 -13.60
C PHE A 205 -15.16 -21.50 -13.00
N GLY A 206 -15.42 -22.80 -12.83
CA GLY A 206 -14.53 -23.68 -12.07
C GLY A 206 -14.24 -23.10 -10.67
N ASP A 207 -12.96 -23.07 -10.31
CA ASP A 207 -12.49 -22.53 -9.02
C ASP A 207 -12.30 -21.01 -9.01
N LEU A 208 -12.67 -20.32 -10.08
CA LEU A 208 -12.47 -18.88 -10.25
C LEU A 208 -13.79 -18.11 -10.22
N VAL A 209 -13.76 -16.96 -9.58
CA VAL A 209 -14.87 -16.02 -9.47
C VAL A 209 -14.48 -14.70 -10.14
N VAL A 210 -15.27 -14.27 -11.12
CA VAL A 210 -15.08 -12.98 -11.78
C VAL A 210 -15.76 -11.89 -10.94
N VAL A 211 -14.96 -10.92 -10.52
CA VAL A 211 -15.42 -9.73 -9.81
C VAL A 211 -15.13 -8.50 -10.66
N GLN A 212 -16.13 -7.64 -10.79
CA GLN A 212 -15.97 -6.30 -11.33
C GLN A 212 -15.54 -5.34 -10.22
N LEU A 213 -14.37 -4.72 -10.37
CA LEU A 213 -13.87 -3.70 -9.43
C LEU A 213 -14.59 -2.35 -9.63
N PRO A 214 -14.48 -1.40 -8.67
CA PRO A 214 -14.99 -0.03 -8.84
C PRO A 214 -14.49 0.69 -10.11
N SER A 215 -13.32 0.29 -10.63
CA SER A 215 -12.75 0.79 -11.89
C SER A 215 -13.44 0.25 -13.14
N LYS A 216 -14.48 -0.59 -12.98
CA LYS A 216 -15.17 -1.39 -14.03
C LYS A 216 -14.29 -2.46 -14.69
N GLN A 217 -13.05 -2.63 -14.24
CA GLN A 217 -12.18 -3.70 -14.72
C GLN A 217 -12.57 -5.03 -14.09
N GLU A 218 -12.63 -6.08 -14.91
CA GLU A 218 -12.89 -7.46 -14.47
C GLU A 218 -11.61 -8.15 -14.03
N PHE A 219 -11.67 -8.84 -12.90
CA PHE A 219 -10.60 -9.69 -12.40
C PHE A 219 -11.18 -11.04 -11.99
N ALA A 220 -10.44 -12.12 -12.27
CA ALA A 220 -10.77 -13.46 -11.79
C ALA A 220 -9.91 -13.79 -10.57
N PHE A 221 -10.59 -14.14 -9.48
CA PHE A 221 -10.01 -14.50 -8.18
C PHE A 221 -10.29 -15.97 -7.86
N GLN A 222 -9.53 -16.57 -6.96
CA GLN A 222 -9.87 -17.88 -6.42
C GLN A 222 -11.15 -17.80 -5.58
N GLN A 223 -11.98 -18.84 -5.66
CA GLN A 223 -13.23 -18.93 -4.91
C GLN A 223 -13.03 -18.90 -3.38
N THR A 224 -11.83 -19.23 -2.90
CA THR A 224 -11.45 -19.25 -1.50
C THR A 224 -11.04 -17.88 -0.95
N CYS A 225 -10.86 -16.85 -1.78
CA CYS A 225 -10.60 -15.49 -1.31
C CYS A 225 -11.78 -14.98 -0.50
N MET A 226 -11.52 -14.37 0.66
CA MET A 226 -12.56 -13.74 1.48
C MET A 226 -12.96 -12.37 0.93
N ALA A 227 -14.25 -12.05 1.10
CA ALA A 227 -14.78 -10.72 0.88
C ALA A 227 -15.89 -10.43 1.91
N THR A 228 -16.13 -9.14 2.16
CA THR A 228 -17.23 -8.69 3.02
C THR A 228 -18.38 -8.20 2.15
N VAL A 229 -19.60 -8.58 2.49
CA VAL A 229 -20.80 -8.26 1.72
C VAL A 229 -21.26 -6.83 2.02
N GLY A 230 -21.68 -6.14 0.97
CA GLY A 230 -22.16 -4.77 1.00
C GLY A 230 -21.13 -3.75 0.54
N ARG A 231 -21.48 -2.49 0.73
CA ARG A 231 -20.70 -1.32 0.34
C ARG A 231 -19.92 -0.77 1.53
N VAL A 232 -18.77 -0.16 1.26
CA VAL A 232 -18.02 0.56 2.30
C VAL A 232 -18.80 1.80 2.78
N SER A 233 -18.78 2.05 4.09
CA SER A 233 -19.32 3.26 4.73
C SER A 233 -18.86 4.59 4.11
N ASN A 234 -19.55 5.67 4.49
CA ASN A 234 -19.27 7.05 4.07
C ASN A 234 -19.43 7.30 2.54
N ILE A 235 -20.59 6.94 1.98
CA ILE A 235 -20.87 7.10 0.53
C ILE A 235 -20.77 8.57 0.08
N ALA A 236 -21.22 9.49 0.92
CA ALA A 236 -21.29 10.92 0.60
C ALA A 236 -19.91 11.60 0.55
N HIS A 237 -18.82 10.89 0.86
CA HIS A 237 -17.46 11.43 0.87
C HIS A 237 -17.08 12.13 -0.44
N SER A 238 -17.53 11.59 -1.59
CA SER A 238 -17.28 12.19 -2.91
C SER A 238 -18.00 13.52 -3.14
N LYS A 239 -19.11 13.76 -2.44
CA LYS A 239 -19.93 14.97 -2.56
C LYS A 239 -19.51 16.07 -1.58
N THR A 240 -18.68 15.75 -0.58
CA THR A 240 -18.23 16.71 0.43
C THR A 240 -17.28 17.74 -0.18
N PRO A 241 -17.65 19.03 -0.27
CA PRO A 241 -16.73 20.07 -0.74
C PRO A 241 -15.64 20.33 0.29
N ILE A 242 -14.43 20.69 -0.17
CA ILE A 242 -13.32 21.05 0.73
C ILE A 242 -13.56 22.42 1.40
N GLY A 243 -14.29 23.32 0.75
CA GLY A 243 -14.69 24.64 1.27
C GLY A 243 -13.58 25.69 1.25
N SER A 244 -12.43 25.41 1.87
CA SER A 244 -11.32 26.37 2.00
C SER A 244 -9.95 25.77 1.66
N ALA A 245 -9.01 26.61 1.22
CA ALA A 245 -7.63 26.18 1.00
C ALA A 245 -6.98 25.69 2.31
N GLN A 246 -7.36 26.29 3.45
CA GLN A 246 -6.89 25.89 4.76
C GLN A 246 -7.35 24.47 5.13
N LYS A 247 -8.59 24.09 4.78
CA LYS A 247 -9.06 22.71 4.99
C LYS A 247 -8.18 21.70 4.26
N ASN A 248 -7.70 22.03 3.07
CA ASN A 248 -6.76 21.18 2.34
C ASN A 248 -5.40 21.06 3.06
N ARG A 249 -4.96 22.12 3.75
CA ARG A 249 -3.77 22.11 4.60
C ARG A 249 -3.97 21.28 5.87
N GLU A 250 -5.14 21.35 6.50
CA GLU A 250 -5.53 20.50 7.64
C GLU A 250 -5.52 19.02 7.29
N LEU A 251 -5.96 18.68 6.08
CA LEU A 251 -5.87 17.30 5.58
C LEU A 251 -4.42 16.85 5.39
N GLY A 252 -3.44 17.77 5.32
CA GLY A 252 -2.02 17.48 5.12
C GLY A 252 -1.59 17.49 3.66
N ASN A 253 -2.33 18.20 2.80
CA ASN A 253 -1.97 18.39 1.39
C ASN A 253 -1.36 19.80 1.21
N ARG A 254 -0.21 19.87 0.56
CA ARG A 254 0.50 21.13 0.24
C ARG A 254 0.08 21.63 -1.15
N PRO A 255 0.11 22.95 -1.40
CA PRO A 255 -0.10 23.48 -2.73
C PRO A 255 0.94 22.91 -3.72
N ARG A 256 0.55 22.85 -4.98
CA ARG A 256 1.44 22.46 -6.08
C ARG A 256 2.47 23.57 -6.33
N SER A 257 3.57 23.23 -6.99
CA SER A 257 4.55 24.22 -7.44
C SER A 257 3.91 25.19 -8.44
N GLY A 258 4.27 26.46 -8.35
CA GLY A 258 3.90 27.49 -9.34
C GLY A 258 4.72 27.43 -10.63
N LEU A 259 5.64 26.47 -10.77
CA LEU A 259 6.42 26.29 -12.00
C LEU A 259 5.47 25.96 -13.16
N TRP A 260 5.47 26.83 -14.15
CA TRP A 260 4.72 26.63 -15.37
C TRP A 260 5.35 25.53 -16.22
N HIS A 261 4.52 24.60 -16.70
CA HIS A 261 4.94 23.57 -17.65
C HIS A 261 4.02 23.61 -18.87
N ARG A 262 4.61 23.54 -20.07
CA ARG A 262 3.86 23.41 -21.31
C ARG A 262 3.16 22.04 -21.34
N LYS A 263 1.87 22.04 -21.68
CA LYS A 263 1.12 20.79 -21.91
C LYS A 263 1.64 20.12 -23.19
N ASP A 264 1.89 18.82 -23.09
CA ASP A 264 2.26 17.93 -24.20
C ASP A 264 1.07 17.03 -24.63
N GLY A 265 1.32 16.15 -25.60
CA GLY A 265 0.31 15.22 -26.16
C GLY A 265 -0.28 14.20 -25.16
N ARG A 266 0.27 14.09 -23.95
CA ARG A 266 -0.26 13.19 -22.89
C ARG A 266 -1.47 13.78 -22.17
N HIS A 267 -1.64 15.11 -22.20
CA HIS A 267 -2.67 15.82 -21.43
C HIS A 267 -4.05 15.83 -22.12
N GLY A 268 -4.12 15.46 -23.39
CA GLY A 268 -5.38 15.31 -24.10
C GLY A 268 -6.21 14.12 -23.61
N ARG A 269 -7.54 14.21 -23.70
CA ARG A 269 -8.46 13.11 -23.35
C ARG A 269 -8.10 11.86 -24.14
N LYS A 270 -7.91 10.73 -23.46
CA LYS A 270 -7.66 9.42 -24.08
C LYS A 270 -8.85 8.50 -23.80
N VAL A 271 -9.66 8.24 -24.82
CA VAL A 271 -10.72 7.23 -24.74
C VAL A 271 -10.06 5.89 -25.05
N ARG A 272 -9.81 5.10 -24.00
CA ARG A 272 -9.22 3.77 -24.10
C ARG A 272 -10.31 2.72 -23.89
N ARG A 273 -10.17 1.59 -24.57
CA ARG A 273 -10.97 0.40 -24.28
C ARG A 273 -10.65 -0.08 -22.86
N LEU A 274 -11.61 -0.74 -22.23
CA LEU A 274 -11.36 -1.37 -20.94
C LEU A 274 -10.27 -2.44 -21.11
N PRO A 275 -9.31 -2.54 -20.18
CA PRO A 275 -8.33 -3.62 -20.20
C PRO A 275 -9.03 -4.98 -20.17
N PRO A 276 -8.44 -6.02 -20.78
CA PRO A 276 -9.00 -7.37 -20.70
C PRO A 276 -9.04 -7.87 -19.26
N MET A 277 -9.90 -8.86 -19.01
CA MET A 277 -9.99 -9.54 -17.72
C MET A 277 -8.62 -10.09 -17.32
N ARG A 278 -8.21 -9.85 -16.08
CA ARG A 278 -6.96 -10.38 -15.53
C ARG A 278 -7.24 -11.49 -14.55
N VAL A 279 -6.62 -12.65 -14.75
CA VAL A 279 -6.61 -13.73 -13.77
C VAL A 279 -5.53 -13.43 -12.73
N ILE A 280 -5.91 -13.44 -11.46
CA ILE A 280 -4.97 -13.24 -10.35
C ILE A 280 -4.43 -14.61 -9.95
N ALA A 281 -3.31 -14.99 -10.57
CA ALA A 281 -2.57 -16.20 -10.21
C ALA A 281 -1.89 -16.04 -8.85
N PRO A 282 -1.91 -17.07 -7.97
CA PRO A 282 -1.26 -17.03 -6.67
C PRO A 282 0.20 -16.58 -6.80
N PRO A 283 0.76 -15.88 -5.81
CA PRO A 283 2.15 -15.48 -5.87
C PRO A 283 3.01 -16.74 -6.00
N ALA A 284 4.04 -16.68 -6.85
CA ALA A 284 5.03 -17.75 -6.88
C ALA A 284 5.59 -17.93 -5.48
N GLU A 285 5.69 -19.17 -5.01
CA GLU A 285 6.34 -19.49 -3.75
C GLU A 285 7.74 -18.84 -3.76
N LYS A 286 8.06 -18.09 -2.71
CA LYS A 286 9.41 -17.53 -2.60
C LYS A 286 10.36 -18.70 -2.54
N ALA A 287 11.32 -18.75 -3.46
CA ALA A 287 12.39 -19.74 -3.41
C ALA A 287 12.97 -19.76 -2.00
N THR A 288 12.95 -20.92 -1.35
CA THR A 288 13.56 -21.09 -0.04
C THR A 288 15.02 -20.67 -0.17
N PRO A 289 15.51 -19.74 0.67
CA PRO A 289 16.92 -19.37 0.62
C PRO A 289 17.73 -20.66 0.87
N PRO A 290 18.81 -20.90 0.10
CA PRO A 290 19.62 -22.09 0.30
C PRO A 290 20.09 -22.13 1.76
N LEU A 291 19.81 -23.26 2.43
CA LEU A 291 20.25 -23.49 3.80
C LEU A 291 21.78 -23.43 3.82
N LYS A 292 22.34 -22.35 4.36
CA LYS A 292 23.78 -22.24 4.63
C LYS A 292 24.06 -22.99 5.93
N LEU A 293 24.34 -24.29 5.82
CA LEU A 293 24.83 -25.09 6.93
C LEU A 293 26.30 -24.75 7.18
N THR A 294 26.57 -23.85 8.13
CA THR A 294 27.92 -23.63 8.64
C THR A 294 28.15 -24.55 9.84
N LEU A 295 28.93 -25.61 9.65
CA LEU A 295 29.52 -26.34 10.78
C LEU A 295 30.54 -25.42 11.44
N LYS A 296 30.39 -25.14 12.74
CA LYS A 296 31.48 -24.61 13.55
C LYS A 296 32.40 -25.80 13.86
N LEU A 297 33.52 -25.87 13.14
CA LEU A 297 34.65 -26.72 13.52
C LEU A 297 35.36 -26.11 14.72
#